data_AF-A0A4C1ZSS7-F1
#
_entry.id   AF-A0A4C1ZSS7-F1
#
_cell.length_a   1.000
_cell.length_b   1.000
_cell.length_c   1.000
_cell.angle_alpha   90.00
_cell.angle_beta   90.00
_cell.angle_gamma   90.00
#
_symmetry.space_group_name_H-M   'P 1'
#
loop_
_entity.id
_entity.type
_entity.pdbx_description
1 polymer ?
#
loop_
_entity_poly.entity_id
_entity_poly.type
_entity_poly.pdbx_seq_one_letter_code
_entity_poly.pdbx_strand_id
1 'polypeptide(L)'
;MLHASPPHDIAHISRIEEEVLLKTSLEPKDDLAPVSLSEVQTLVKSLNTRKAPGLDGISNKAIKCFSIPLLSLLDATFNACLKNCYFPPAWKEAEVIGIHNPGKPRDLPASYRPISLLSGL
;
A
#
# COMPACT_ATOMS: atom_id res chain seq x y z
N MET A 1 -12.09 -38.80 -4.52
CA MET A 1 -11.31 -38.44 -5.73
C MET A 1 -10.50 -37.20 -5.38
N LEU A 2 -9.18 -37.33 -5.28
CA LEU A 2 -8.27 -36.22 -5.09
C LEU A 2 -8.09 -35.53 -6.45
N HIS A 3 -8.59 -34.31 -6.61
CA HIS A 3 -8.24 -33.47 -7.75
C HIS A 3 -6.77 -33.05 -7.58
N ALA A 4 -5.86 -33.74 -8.27
CA ALA A 4 -4.50 -33.26 -8.44
C ALA A 4 -4.54 -32.07 -9.40
N SER A 5 -4.11 -30.89 -8.93
CA SER A 5 -3.84 -29.74 -9.80
C SER A 5 -2.86 -30.16 -10.91
N PRO A 6 -3.03 -29.69 -12.15
CA PRO A 6 -2.10 -30.02 -13.23
C PRO A 6 -0.68 -29.54 -12.86
N PRO A 7 0.37 -30.27 -13.26
CA PRO A 7 1.75 -29.88 -12.98
C PRO A 7 2.00 -28.50 -13.60
N HIS A 8 2.45 -27.56 -12.78
CA HIS A 8 2.88 -26.25 -13.27
C HIS A 8 4.01 -26.45 -14.29
N ASP A 9 3.88 -25.86 -15.48
CA ASP A 9 4.90 -25.92 -16.52
C ASP A 9 6.19 -25.27 -16.02
N ILE A 10 7.19 -26.09 -15.71
CA ILE A 10 8.48 -25.66 -15.16
C ILE A 10 9.20 -24.73 -16.13
N ALA A 11 9.05 -24.94 -17.45
CA ALA A 11 9.66 -24.08 -18.45
C ALA A 11 9.01 -22.68 -18.45
N HIS A 12 7.69 -22.63 -18.21
CA HIS A 12 6.97 -21.37 -18.06
C HIS A 12 7.43 -20.59 -16.81
N ILE A 13 7.59 -21.27 -15.67
CA ILE A 13 8.07 -20.65 -14.42
C ILE A 13 9.48 -20.08 -14.63
N SER A 14 10.40 -20.88 -15.17
CA SER A 14 11.79 -20.45 -15.41
C SER A 14 11.86 -19.25 -16.34
N ARG A 15 11.02 -19.19 -17.38
CA ARG A 15 10.96 -18.04 -18.30
C ARG A 15 10.46 -16.78 -17.60
N ILE A 16 9.44 -16.90 -16.73
CA ILE A 16 8.95 -15.77 -15.94
C ILE A 16 10.04 -15.26 -15.00
N GLU A 17 10.73 -16.16 -14.29
CA GLU A 17 11.79 -15.78 -13.35
C GLU A 17 12.96 -15.08 -14.06
N GLU A 18 13.36 -15.57 -15.23
CA GLU A 18 14.40 -14.95 -16.06
C GLU A 18 13.96 -13.57 -16.59
N GLU A 19 12.72 -13.43 -17.06
CA GLU A 19 12.15 -12.14 -17.47
C GLU A 19 12.09 -11.14 -16.30
N VAL A 20 11.74 -11.60 -15.09
CA VAL A 20 11.70 -10.76 -13.89
C VAL A 20 13.11 -10.31 -13.49
N LEU A 21 14.10 -11.21 -13.55
CA LEU A 21 15.50 -10.90 -13.24
C LEU A 21 16.08 -9.88 -14.24
N LEU A 22 15.81 -10.07 -15.53
CA LEU A 22 16.24 -9.13 -16.57
C LEU A 22 15.61 -7.74 -16.36
N LYS A 23 14.33 -7.68 -16.04
CA LYS A 23 13.62 -6.40 -15.80
C LYS A 23 14.08 -5.69 -14.53
N THR A 24 14.41 -6.43 -13.47
CA THR A 24 14.92 -5.85 -12.22
C THR A 24 16.38 -5.40 -12.31
N SER A 25 17.15 -5.92 -13.28
CA SER A 25 18.54 -5.49 -13.54
C SER A 25 18.67 -4.21 -14.37
N LEU A 26 17.58 -3.71 -14.98
CA LEU A 26 17.60 -2.46 -15.73
C LEU A 26 17.58 -1.27 -14.76
N GLU A 27 18.37 -0.23 -15.07
CA GLU A 27 18.27 1.04 -14.35
C GLU A 27 16.83 1.57 -14.46
N PRO A 28 16.21 1.98 -13.34
CA PRO A 28 14.88 2.56 -13.38
C PRO A 28 14.87 3.80 -14.28
N LYS A 29 14.15 3.72 -15.40
CA LYS A 29 13.77 4.91 -16.15
C LYS A 29 12.52 5.50 -15.50
N ASP A 30 12.73 6.37 -14.53
CA ASP A 30 11.65 7.18 -13.99
C ASP A 30 11.43 8.41 -14.87
N ASP A 31 10.54 8.27 -15.85
CA ASP A 31 9.98 9.40 -16.63
C ASP A 31 8.90 10.17 -15.84
N LEU A 32 8.81 9.96 -14.52
CA LEU A 32 7.82 10.59 -13.66
C LEU A 32 8.24 12.03 -13.34
N ALA A 33 7.28 12.95 -13.45
CA ALA A 33 7.46 14.30 -12.93
C ALA A 33 7.65 14.24 -11.41
N PRO A 34 8.54 15.06 -10.83
CA PRO A 34 8.68 15.16 -9.39
C PRO A 34 7.36 15.54 -8.72
N VAL A 35 7.08 14.89 -7.59
CA VAL A 35 6.00 15.32 -6.69
C VAL A 35 6.29 16.74 -6.23
N SER A 36 5.25 17.56 -6.14
CA SER A 36 5.36 18.93 -5.65
C SER A 36 4.76 19.08 -4.26
N LEU A 37 5.31 19.99 -3.46
CA LEU A 37 4.76 20.35 -2.16
C LEU A 37 3.27 20.78 -2.24
N SER A 38 2.87 21.48 -3.31
CA SER A 38 1.47 21.89 -3.51
C SER A 38 0.53 20.72 -3.73
N GLU A 39 1.01 19.67 -4.40
CA GLU A 39 0.26 18.43 -4.60
C GLU A 39 0.06 17.72 -3.26
N VAL A 40 1.14 17.56 -2.48
CA VAL A 40 1.09 16.97 -1.13
C VAL A 40 0.12 17.76 -0.24
N GLN A 41 0.20 19.09 -0.24
CA GLN A 41 -0.72 19.94 0.52
C GLN A 41 -2.18 19.73 0.13
N THR A 42 -2.45 19.62 -1.17
CA THR A 42 -3.81 19.42 -1.70
C THR A 42 -4.36 18.06 -1.30
N LEU A 43 -3.55 17.01 -1.43
CA LEU A 43 -3.92 15.65 -1.06
C LEU A 43 -4.10 15.49 0.46
N VAL A 44 -3.22 16.05 1.28
CA VAL A 44 -3.38 16.05 2.74
C VAL A 44 -4.70 16.73 3.14
N LYS A 45 -5.02 17.87 2.53
CA LYS A 45 -6.30 18.57 2.79
C LYS A 45 -7.52 17.77 2.36
N SER A 46 -7.41 16.91 1.33
CA SER A 46 -8.53 16.10 0.84
C SER A 46 -8.75 14.79 1.62
N LEU A 47 -7.84 14.40 2.53
CA LEU A 47 -7.96 13.17 3.32
C LEU A 47 -9.32 13.05 4.04
N ASN A 48 -9.92 11.86 4.02
CA ASN A 48 -11.16 11.60 4.76
C ASN A 48 -10.84 11.35 6.24
N THR A 49 -11.27 12.27 7.11
CA THR A 49 -11.01 12.21 8.56
C THR A 49 -11.80 11.14 9.31
N ARG A 50 -12.76 10.47 8.65
CA ARG A 50 -13.53 9.37 9.23
C ARG A 50 -12.89 7.99 9.05
N LYS A 51 -11.74 7.91 8.37
CA LYS A 51 -10.97 6.67 8.26
C LYS A 51 -10.30 6.35 9.59
N ALA A 52 -10.31 5.06 9.96
CA ALA A 52 -9.56 4.58 11.11
C ALA A 52 -8.05 4.70 10.84
N PRO A 53 -7.24 5.00 11.87
CA PRO A 53 -5.78 4.96 11.76
C PRO A 53 -5.30 3.52 11.49
N GLY A 54 -4.09 3.40 10.95
CA GLY A 54 -3.38 2.13 10.86
C GLY A 54 -2.67 1.78 12.17
N LEU A 55 -1.70 0.86 12.09
CA LEU A 55 -0.90 0.38 13.22
C LEU A 55 -0.08 1.49 13.90
N ASP A 56 0.21 2.58 13.19
CA ASP A 56 0.93 3.73 13.72
C ASP A 56 0.09 4.63 14.65
N GLY A 57 -1.23 4.44 14.69
CA GLY A 57 -2.16 5.27 15.46
C GLY A 57 -2.33 6.71 14.93
N ILE A 58 -1.74 7.07 13.79
CA ILE A 58 -1.81 8.43 13.25
C ILE A 58 -3.08 8.58 12.41
N SER A 59 -4.04 9.35 12.94
CA SER A 59 -5.29 9.60 12.22
C SER A 59 -5.11 10.59 11.06
N ASN A 60 -5.94 10.48 10.02
CA ASN A 60 -6.04 11.48 8.95
C ASN A 60 -6.34 12.90 9.47
N LYS A 61 -6.99 13.02 10.63
CA LYS A 61 -7.21 14.32 11.28
C LYS A 61 -5.90 14.93 11.77
N ALA A 62 -4.98 14.12 12.31
CA ALA A 62 -3.65 14.56 12.71
C ALA A 62 -2.79 14.95 11.50
N ILE A 63 -2.83 14.15 10.43
CA ILE A 63 -2.09 14.42 9.18
C ILE A 63 -2.51 15.78 8.59
N LYS A 64 -3.81 16.11 8.62
CA LYS A 64 -4.31 17.43 8.19
C LYS A 64 -3.76 18.61 8.98
N CYS A 65 -3.25 18.38 10.19
CA CYS A 65 -2.67 19.39 11.05
C CYS A 65 -1.15 19.50 10.88
N PHE A 66 -0.54 18.78 9.92
CA PHE A 66 0.89 18.86 9.67
C PHE A 66 1.31 20.26 9.25
N SER A 67 2.43 20.71 9.82
CA SER A 67 3.06 21.98 9.49
C SER A 67 3.77 21.92 8.14
N ILE A 68 4.11 23.09 7.57
CA ILE A 68 4.84 23.16 6.29
C ILE A 68 6.12 22.29 6.29
N PRO A 69 6.98 22.32 7.33
CA PRO A 69 8.17 21.45 7.36
C PRO A 69 7.84 19.94 7.29
N LEU A 70 6.77 19.49 7.94
CA LEU A 70 6.33 18.10 7.88
C LEU A 70 5.82 17.74 6.48
N LEU A 71 5.08 18.64 5.83
CA LEU A 71 4.62 18.44 4.45
C LEU A 71 5.79 18.43 3.46
N SER A 72 6.82 19.26 3.69
CA SER A 72 8.07 19.22 2.93
C SER A 72 8.86 17.92 3.13
N LEU A 73 8.82 17.35 4.34
CA LEU A 73 9.42 16.04 4.59
C LEU A 73 8.68 14.92 3.82
N LEU A 74 7.34 14.97 3.76
CA LEU A 74 6.56 14.02 2.96
C LEU A 74 6.87 14.16 1.47
N ASP A 75 6.91 15.38 0.93
CA ASP A 75 7.30 15.66 -0.45
C ASP A 75 8.68 15.09 -0.80
N ALA A 76 9.69 15.35 0.04
CA ALA A 76 11.03 14.79 -0.13
C ALA A 76 11.03 13.25 -0.06
N THR A 77 10.24 12.67 0.86
CA THR A 77 10.13 11.22 1.03
C THR A 77 9.50 10.56 -0.19
N PHE A 78 8.40 11.12 -0.72
CA PHE A 78 7.74 10.58 -1.92
C PHE A 78 8.66 10.65 -3.14
N ASN A 79 9.33 11.79 -3.35
CA ASN A 79 10.29 11.94 -4.44
C ASN A 79 11.48 10.97 -4.31
N ALA A 80 11.98 10.75 -3.08
CA ALA A 80 13.01 9.76 -2.84
C ALA A 80 12.51 8.33 -3.11
N CYS A 81 11.28 7.99 -2.71
CA CYS A 81 10.70 6.67 -2.97
C CYS A 81 10.58 6.40 -4.46
N LEU A 82 10.05 7.37 -5.22
CA LEU A 82 9.92 7.27 -6.67
C LEU A 82 11.29 7.10 -7.32
N LYS A 83 12.22 8.03 -7.09
CA LYS A 83 13.57 8.02 -7.68
C LYS A 83 14.36 6.74 -7.41
N ASN A 84 14.17 6.13 -6.24
CA ASN A 84 14.88 4.90 -5.87
C ASN A 84 14.06 3.64 -6.16
N CYS A 85 12.86 3.77 -6.74
CA CYS A 85 11.91 2.68 -6.92
C CYS A 85 11.70 1.84 -5.65
N TYR A 86 11.74 2.50 -4.49
CA TYR A 86 11.74 1.84 -3.19
C TYR A 86 10.72 2.50 -2.26
N PHE A 87 9.79 1.69 -1.77
CA PHE A 87 8.80 2.10 -0.78
C PHE A 87 9.05 1.41 0.56
N PRO A 88 8.98 2.15 1.69
CA PRO A 88 9.16 1.59 3.02
C PRO A 88 8.30 0.34 3.26
N PRO A 89 8.83 -0.74 3.87
CA PRO A 89 8.05 -1.91 4.25
C PRO A 89 6.84 -1.57 5.12
N ALA A 90 6.99 -0.61 6.04
CA ALA A 90 5.92 -0.15 6.93
C ALA A 90 4.67 0.34 6.17
N TRP A 91 4.81 0.90 4.97
CA TRP A 91 3.68 1.35 4.14
C TRP A 91 2.89 0.20 3.52
N LYS A 92 3.44 -1.02 3.55
CA LYS A 92 2.84 -2.25 3.03
C LYS A 92 2.28 -3.13 4.16
N GLU A 93 2.46 -2.74 5.41
CA GLU A 93 1.93 -3.43 6.57
C GLU A 93 0.51 -2.94 6.89
N ALA A 94 -0.38 -3.87 7.26
CA ALA A 94 -1.76 -3.55 7.57
C ALA A 94 -2.29 -4.38 8.74
N GLU A 95 -3.10 -3.76 9.57
CA GLU A 95 -3.92 -4.49 10.54
C GLU A 95 -5.15 -5.06 9.82
N VAL A 96 -5.34 -6.38 9.88
CA VAL A 96 -6.50 -7.03 9.27
C VAL A 96 -7.55 -7.29 10.34
N ILE A 97 -8.69 -6.60 10.22
CA ILE A 97 -9.82 -6.79 11.13
C ILE A 97 -11.06 -7.29 10.37
N GLY A 98 -11.81 -8.19 10.99
CA GLY A 98 -13.06 -8.70 10.43
C GLY A 98 -14.25 -7.80 10.77
N ILE A 99 -14.92 -7.23 9.78
CA ILE A 99 -16.19 -6.53 9.99
C ILE A 99 -17.35 -7.49 9.73
N HIS A 100 -18.24 -7.61 10.71
CA HIS A 100 -19.44 -8.43 10.59
C HIS A 100 -20.32 -7.97 9.42
N ASN A 101 -20.81 -8.93 8.64
CA ASN A 101 -21.73 -8.68 7.53
C ASN A 101 -23.17 -8.63 8.07
N PRO A 102 -23.94 -7.58 7.72
CA PRO A 102 -25.33 -7.46 8.17
C PRO A 102 -26.16 -8.71 7.86
N GLY A 103 -26.96 -9.16 8.83
CA GLY A 103 -27.90 -10.28 8.66
C GLY A 103 -27.27 -11.68 8.71
N LYS A 104 -25.96 -11.82 8.90
CA LYS A 104 -25.32 -13.14 9.02
C LYS A 104 -25.09 -13.57 10.49
N PRO A 105 -25.04 -14.88 10.80
CA PRO A 105 -24.73 -15.37 12.16
C PRO A 105 -23.35 -14.92 12.66
N ARG A 106 -23.18 -14.60 13.94
CA ARG A 106 -21.91 -14.05 14.49
C ARG A 106 -20.86 -15.11 14.83
N ASP A 107 -21.29 -16.36 14.93
CA ASP A 107 -20.51 -17.54 15.27
C ASP A 107 -19.75 -18.14 14.08
N LEU A 108 -20.06 -17.72 12.85
CA LEU A 108 -19.43 -18.23 11.64
C LEU A 108 -18.33 -17.28 11.14
N PRO A 109 -17.09 -17.76 10.94
CA PRO A 109 -16.01 -16.95 10.35
C PRO A 109 -16.38 -16.33 8.99
N ALA A 110 -17.13 -17.06 8.15
CA ALA A 110 -17.60 -16.60 6.84
C ALA A 110 -18.60 -15.42 6.91
N SER A 111 -19.07 -15.06 8.10
CA SER A 111 -19.94 -13.89 8.33
C SER A 111 -19.18 -12.59 8.45
N TYR A 112 -17.86 -12.60 8.44
CA TYR A 112 -17.01 -11.41 8.53
C TYR A 112 -16.34 -11.16 7.19
N ARG A 113 -16.22 -9.89 6.80
CA ARG A 113 -15.35 -9.47 5.69
C ARG A 113 -14.06 -8.90 6.28
N PRO A 114 -12.87 -9.35 5.81
CA PRO A 114 -11.64 -8.72 6.22
C PRO A 114 -11.56 -7.30 5.64
N ILE A 115 -11.07 -6.36 6.43
CA ILE A 115 -10.57 -5.08 5.94
C ILE A 115 -9.12 -4.90 6.39
N SER A 116 -8.34 -4.21 5.58
CA SER A 116 -6.94 -3.87 5.88
C SER A 116 -6.86 -2.40 6.29
N LEU A 117 -6.33 -2.14 7.48
CA LEU A 117 -6.04 -0.80 7.98
C LEU A 117 -4.55 -0.52 7.77
N LEU A 118 -4.24 0.30 6.77
CA LEU A 118 -2.89 0.80 6.52
C LEU A 118 -2.68 2.14 7.24
N SER A 119 -1.42 2.45 7.54
CA SER A 119 -1.01 3.79 7.95
C SER A 119 -1.43 4.84 6.91
N GLY A 120 -1.77 6.04 7.37
CA GLY A 120 -2.24 7.13 6.51
C GLY A 120 -1.13 7.87 5.74
N LEU A 121 0.13 7.48 5.97
CA LEU A 121 1.36 8.05 5.42
C LEU A 121 2.24 6.95 4.84
#